data_AF-A0AAD9IZU6-F1
#
_entry.id   AF-A0AAD9IZU6-F1
#
_cell.length_a   1.000
_cell.length_b   1.000
_cell.length_c   1.000
_cell.angle_alpha   90.00
_cell.angle_beta   90.00
_cell.angle_gamma   90.00
#
_symmetry.space_group_name_H-M   'P 1'
#
loop_
_entity.id
_entity.type
_entity.pdbx_description
1 polymer ?
#
loop_
_entity_poly.entity_id
_entity_poly.type
_entity_poly.pdbx_seq_one_letter_code
_entity_poly.pdbx_strand_id
1 'polypeptide(L)'
;MMPVEVGKSLLEYDLECDKRCVTRDIMSLSGIEAIHMATVLEDCVDQLSILGRIMPVSYEEWPDKQEIVKEEISQLVDSQKQLESRFDQVMEKKQNLHGNARSMVDKRSEAHQEAQNVAKDIRNSTHVFARTVKQNPLTSDNLQKVQMDRAFLEHVLYGTLIELSNNGGFQTLIDAVRNEKEKKSRLQYTIQKEEEGRKRVKSLTKQLVEVKKEKEVEIQQRNEMIAHLKDQLQEMKAKTNMEGKYIKKIAEVAVAQTQKRCTISEKEIRHEIERVKDQIDEEARVNAEIESFLRTHTERLQKMVEHWMEKYDKDVEAKQKELDILKASKAKDLDRLQELTKLYAEYEQVVVEDRIEKEKARRKAEQEAEELKASIKLQSWWRGVMVRQALGPYSKKKKKKGKKGKKSGKGKKGKK
;
A
#
# COMPACT_ATOMS: atom_id res chain seq x y z
N MET A 1 5.35 -77.92 -18.99
CA MET A 1 5.96 -78.83 -18.01
C MET A 1 6.43 -80.06 -18.77
N MET A 2 7.60 -79.97 -19.39
CA MET A 2 8.35 -81.09 -19.97
C MET A 2 9.74 -80.99 -19.34
N PRO A 3 10.31 -82.08 -18.81
CA PRO A 3 11.65 -82.02 -18.25
C PRO A 3 12.63 -81.94 -19.41
N VAL A 4 13.31 -80.80 -19.53
CA VAL A 4 14.50 -80.68 -20.38
C VAL A 4 15.57 -81.50 -19.69
N GLU A 5 15.89 -82.66 -20.25
CA GLU A 5 17.04 -83.45 -19.87
C GLU A 5 18.28 -82.55 -19.95
N VAL A 6 18.81 -82.21 -18.79
CA VAL A 6 20.07 -81.49 -18.65
C VAL A 6 21.14 -82.46 -19.13
N GLY A 7 21.54 -82.33 -20.40
CA GLY A 7 22.70 -83.01 -20.94
C GLY A 7 23.89 -82.65 -20.07
N LYS A 8 24.41 -83.66 -19.34
CA LYS A 8 25.67 -83.57 -18.59
C LYS A 8 26.72 -82.91 -19.48
N SER A 9 27.35 -81.85 -18.97
CA SER A 9 28.40 -81.15 -19.70
C SER A 9 29.58 -82.10 -19.97
N LEU A 10 30.34 -81.91 -21.05
CA LEU A 10 31.56 -82.70 -21.32
C LEU A 10 32.52 -82.72 -20.11
N LEU A 11 32.51 -81.65 -19.30
CA LEU A 11 33.26 -81.54 -18.04
C LEU A 11 32.79 -82.53 -16.97
N GLU A 12 31.49 -82.82 -16.87
CA GLU A 12 30.95 -83.81 -15.93
C GLU A 12 31.31 -85.25 -16.33
N TYR A 13 31.33 -85.56 -17.64
CA TYR A 13 31.82 -86.85 -18.12
C TYR A 13 33.32 -87.03 -17.88
N ASP A 14 34.12 -85.97 -18.04
CA ASP A 14 35.55 -86.01 -17.76
C ASP A 14 35.84 -86.17 -16.24
N LEU A 15 35.06 -85.53 -15.36
CA LEU A 15 35.15 -85.68 -13.90
C LEU A 15 34.67 -87.05 -13.39
N GLU A 16 33.66 -87.67 -14.03
CA GLU A 16 33.21 -89.04 -13.71
C GLU A 16 34.19 -90.11 -14.21
N CYS A 17 34.96 -89.82 -15.27
CA CYS A 17 36.08 -90.65 -15.73
C CYS A 17 37.28 -90.55 -14.77
N ASP A 18 37.58 -89.34 -14.30
CA ASP A 18 38.70 -89.09 -13.37
C ASP A 18 38.47 -89.74 -11.99
N LYS A 19 37.22 -89.76 -11.48
CA LYS A 19 36.89 -90.43 -10.21
C LYS A 19 36.97 -91.96 -10.27
N ARG A 20 36.87 -92.58 -11.45
CA ARG A 20 37.02 -94.03 -11.63
C ARG A 20 38.48 -94.50 -11.70
N CYS A 21 39.43 -93.59 -11.97
CA CYS A 21 40.86 -93.90 -12.01
C CYS A 21 41.58 -93.76 -10.64
N VAL A 22 40.91 -93.31 -9.58
CA VAL A 22 41.52 -93.06 -8.26
C VAL A 22 41.47 -94.29 -7.33
N THR A 23 40.86 -95.40 -7.76
CA THR A 23 41.07 -96.71 -7.10
C THR A 23 42.43 -97.28 -7.52
N ARG A 24 43.38 -96.95 -6.65
CA ARG A 24 44.81 -97.26 -6.59
C ARG A 24 45.11 -98.76 -6.62
N ASP A 25 45.11 -99.37 -7.79
CA ASP A 25 46.02 -100.47 -8.09
C ASP A 25 47.21 -99.89 -8.85
N ILE A 26 48.41 -100.33 -8.50
CA ILE A 26 49.66 -99.93 -9.13
C ILE A 26 49.51 -100.23 -10.64
N MET A 27 49.35 -99.20 -11.47
CA MET A 27 49.30 -99.32 -12.93
C MET A 27 50.72 -99.60 -13.45
N SER A 28 51.29 -100.72 -13.04
CA SER A 28 52.50 -101.26 -13.64
C SER A 28 52.09 -102.21 -14.75
N LEU A 29 52.59 -101.99 -15.95
CA LEU A 29 52.44 -102.92 -17.05
C LEU A 29 53.18 -104.23 -16.71
N SER A 30 52.72 -105.36 -17.26
CA SER A 30 53.51 -106.58 -17.17
C SER A 30 54.86 -106.37 -17.87
N GLY A 31 55.92 -107.07 -17.45
CA GLY A 31 57.26 -106.85 -18.00
C GLY A 31 57.34 -106.97 -19.52
N ILE A 32 56.55 -107.85 -20.12
CA ILE A 32 56.48 -108.01 -21.59
C ILE A 32 55.77 -106.81 -22.25
N GLU A 33 54.65 -106.36 -21.67
CA GLU A 33 53.93 -105.18 -22.17
C GLU A 33 54.77 -103.91 -22.04
N ALA A 34 55.49 -103.74 -20.93
CA ALA A 34 56.39 -102.61 -20.71
C ALA A 34 57.52 -102.57 -21.75
N ILE A 35 58.12 -103.72 -22.09
CA ILE A 35 59.15 -103.81 -23.14
C ILE A 35 58.57 -103.47 -24.52
N HIS A 36 57.41 -104.04 -24.88
CA HIS A 36 56.77 -103.73 -26.15
C HIS A 36 56.45 -102.23 -26.28
N MET A 37 55.86 -101.63 -25.24
CA MET A 37 55.55 -100.20 -25.25
C MET A 37 56.81 -99.33 -25.26
N ALA A 38 57.87 -99.72 -24.54
CA ALA A 38 59.14 -99.03 -24.55
C ALA A 38 59.77 -99.01 -25.96
N THR A 39 59.78 -100.14 -26.68
CA THR A 39 60.34 -100.16 -28.06
C THR A 39 59.60 -99.22 -29.02
N VAL A 40 58.28 -99.11 -28.88
CA VAL A 40 57.48 -98.17 -29.69
C VAL A 40 57.78 -96.72 -29.29
N LEU A 41 57.90 -96.44 -28.00
CA LEU A 41 58.23 -95.10 -27.51
C LEU A 41 59.64 -94.66 -27.87
N GLU A 42 60.60 -95.59 -27.88
CA GLU A 42 61.98 -95.35 -28.31
C GLU A 42 62.01 -94.90 -29.77
N ASP A 43 61.36 -95.64 -30.69
CA ASP A 43 61.22 -95.24 -32.09
C ASP A 43 60.50 -93.88 -32.23
N CYS A 44 59.43 -93.64 -31.45
CA CYS A 44 58.73 -92.36 -31.46
C CYS A 44 59.61 -91.19 -31.01
N VAL A 45 60.40 -91.36 -29.95
CA VAL A 45 61.31 -90.33 -29.42
C VAL A 45 62.43 -90.06 -30.43
N ASP A 46 62.98 -91.09 -31.05
CA ASP A 46 64.00 -90.95 -32.09
C ASP A 46 63.46 -90.22 -33.32
N GLN A 47 62.26 -90.58 -33.79
CA GLN A 47 61.60 -89.88 -34.88
C GLN A 47 61.30 -88.42 -34.54
N LEU A 48 60.84 -88.13 -33.32
CA LEU A 48 60.64 -86.75 -32.86
C LEU A 48 61.96 -85.99 -32.79
N SER A 49 63.04 -86.63 -32.35
CA SER A 49 64.39 -86.04 -32.27
C SER A 49 64.93 -85.71 -33.66
N ILE A 50 64.77 -86.63 -34.61
CA ILE A 50 65.12 -86.43 -36.03
C ILE A 50 64.28 -85.29 -36.61
N LEU A 51 62.97 -85.30 -36.36
CA LEU A 51 62.07 -84.22 -36.79
C LEU A 51 62.52 -82.87 -36.21
N GLY A 52 62.96 -82.82 -34.95
CA GLY A 52 63.47 -81.59 -34.33
C GLY A 52 64.74 -81.04 -34.99
N ARG A 53 65.58 -81.92 -35.57
CA ARG A 53 66.81 -81.52 -36.29
C ARG A 53 66.55 -81.12 -37.74
N ILE A 54 65.52 -81.68 -38.37
CA ILE A 54 65.16 -81.41 -39.77
C ILE A 54 64.20 -80.22 -39.87
N MET A 55 63.32 -80.06 -38.88
CA MET A 55 62.34 -79.00 -38.87
C MET A 55 63.01 -77.65 -38.56
N PRO A 56 62.75 -76.61 -39.34
CA PRO A 56 63.35 -75.30 -39.16
C PRO A 56 62.73 -74.61 -37.95
N VAL A 57 63.47 -73.69 -37.34
CA VAL A 57 62.96 -72.86 -36.22
C VAL A 57 62.49 -71.49 -36.73
N SER A 58 62.83 -71.15 -37.97
CA SER A 58 62.50 -69.87 -38.61
C SER A 58 62.18 -70.00 -40.10
N TYR A 59 61.49 -68.99 -40.63
CA TYR A 59 61.06 -68.88 -42.03
C TYR A 59 62.22 -68.76 -43.04
N GLU A 60 63.43 -68.49 -42.57
CA GLU A 60 64.62 -68.23 -43.39
C GLU A 60 65.27 -69.53 -43.94
N GLU A 61 64.92 -70.68 -43.37
CA GLU A 61 65.61 -71.96 -43.63
C GLU A 61 64.92 -72.84 -44.70
N TRP A 62 63.78 -72.43 -45.28
CA TRP A 62 63.00 -73.21 -46.26
C TRP A 62 62.75 -72.46 -47.58
N PRO A 63 63.72 -72.43 -48.53
CA PRO A 63 63.62 -71.65 -49.77
C PRO A 63 62.43 -72.05 -50.66
N ASP A 64 62.20 -73.35 -50.86
CA ASP A 64 61.20 -73.87 -51.82
C ASP A 64 59.75 -73.64 -51.40
N LYS A 65 59.47 -73.43 -50.11
CA LYS A 65 58.12 -73.10 -49.60
C LYS A 65 57.86 -71.59 -49.50
N GLN A 66 58.86 -70.75 -49.81
CA GLN A 66 58.69 -69.29 -49.80
C GLN A 66 57.80 -68.80 -50.94
N GLU A 67 57.84 -69.47 -52.10
CA GLU A 67 57.21 -68.97 -53.33
C GLU A 67 55.67 -68.98 -53.22
N ILE A 68 55.10 -70.08 -52.72
CA ILE A 68 53.64 -70.26 -52.56
C ILE A 68 53.05 -69.22 -51.60
N VAL A 69 53.72 -68.97 -50.47
CA VAL A 69 53.25 -68.03 -49.45
C VAL A 69 53.42 -66.57 -49.88
N LYS A 70 54.54 -66.25 -50.55
CA LYS A 70 54.78 -64.91 -51.08
C LYS A 70 53.74 -64.55 -52.14
N GLU A 71 53.32 -65.51 -52.96
CA GLU A 71 52.34 -65.28 -54.01
C GLU A 71 50.94 -64.95 -53.45
N GLU A 72 50.43 -65.74 -52.49
CA GLU A 72 49.13 -65.48 -51.86
C GLU A 72 49.08 -64.14 -51.10
N ILE A 73 50.15 -63.82 -50.34
CA ILE A 73 50.25 -62.55 -49.63
C ILE A 73 50.39 -61.38 -50.61
N SER A 74 51.16 -61.55 -51.69
CA SER A 74 51.30 -60.50 -52.72
C SER A 74 49.98 -60.21 -53.43
N GLN A 75 49.22 -61.25 -53.79
CA GLN A 75 47.89 -61.07 -54.39
C GLN A 75 46.95 -60.27 -53.46
N LEU A 76 46.98 -60.56 -52.15
CA LEU A 76 46.19 -59.79 -51.17
C LEU A 76 46.67 -58.34 -51.04
N VAL A 77 47.99 -58.09 -51.03
CA VAL A 77 48.55 -56.73 -51.01
C VAL A 77 48.16 -55.94 -52.26
N ASP A 78 48.19 -56.58 -53.43
CA ASP A 78 47.81 -55.94 -54.69
C ASP A 78 46.31 -55.62 -54.72
N SER A 79 45.46 -56.52 -54.23
CA SER A 79 44.02 -56.26 -54.09
C SER A 79 43.73 -55.08 -53.16
N GLN A 80 44.50 -54.93 -52.06
CA GLN A 80 44.40 -53.82 -51.12
C GLN A 80 44.81 -52.50 -51.77
N LYS A 81 45.94 -52.47 -52.49
CA LYS A 81 46.38 -51.29 -53.25
C LYS A 81 45.38 -50.85 -54.31
N GLN A 82 44.72 -51.80 -54.98
CA GLN A 82 43.66 -51.49 -55.95
C GLN A 82 42.45 -50.82 -55.30
N LEU A 83 42.05 -51.26 -54.10
CA LEU A 83 40.96 -50.64 -53.34
C LEU A 83 41.33 -49.23 -52.86
N GLU A 84 42.56 -49.03 -52.39
CA GLU A 84 43.08 -47.71 -52.02
C GLU A 84 43.11 -46.75 -53.20
N SER A 85 43.60 -47.19 -54.36
CA SER A 85 43.56 -46.39 -55.60
C SER A 85 42.13 -46.03 -56.02
N ARG A 86 41.18 -46.97 -55.90
CA ARG A 86 39.75 -46.68 -56.13
C ARG A 86 39.21 -45.63 -55.16
N PHE A 87 39.61 -45.69 -53.89
CA PHE A 87 39.17 -44.72 -52.89
C PHE A 87 39.66 -43.31 -53.22
N ASP A 88 40.93 -43.17 -53.61
CA ASP A 88 41.52 -41.90 -54.02
C ASP A 88 40.79 -41.31 -55.23
N GLN A 89 40.49 -42.14 -56.24
CA GLN A 89 39.72 -41.70 -57.42
C GLN A 89 38.31 -41.21 -57.06
N VAL A 90 37.63 -41.87 -56.11
CA VAL A 90 36.29 -41.44 -55.66
C VAL A 90 36.37 -40.14 -54.85
N MET A 91 37.42 -39.97 -54.05
CA MET A 91 37.67 -38.74 -53.29
C MET A 91 38.00 -37.56 -54.21
N GLU A 92 38.77 -37.78 -55.26
CA GLU A 92 39.06 -36.77 -56.29
C GLU A 92 37.79 -36.38 -57.06
N LYS A 93 36.97 -37.35 -57.50
CA LYS A 93 35.65 -37.09 -58.09
C LYS A 93 34.75 -36.27 -57.17
N LYS A 94 34.75 -36.56 -55.87
CA LYS A 94 33.98 -35.82 -54.86
C LYS A 94 34.47 -34.37 -54.71
N GLN A 95 35.78 -34.14 -54.75
CA GLN A 95 36.36 -32.81 -54.66
C GLN A 95 36.07 -31.96 -55.91
N ASN A 96 35.98 -32.58 -57.08
CA ASN A 96 35.65 -31.90 -58.32
C ASN A 96 34.14 -31.56 -58.47
N LEU A 97 33.27 -32.11 -57.61
CA LEU A 97 31.83 -31.82 -57.58
C LEU A 97 31.51 -30.61 -56.69
N HIS A 98 31.75 -29.40 -57.21
CA HIS A 98 31.36 -28.14 -56.57
C HIS A 98 30.22 -27.44 -57.33
N GLY A 99 29.08 -27.21 -56.66
CA GLY A 99 27.93 -26.48 -57.22
C GLY A 99 26.62 -26.80 -56.49
N ASN A 100 25.68 -25.84 -56.46
CA ASN A 100 24.38 -25.97 -55.76
C ASN A 100 23.24 -26.51 -56.64
N ALA A 101 23.52 -26.92 -57.88
CA ALA A 101 22.52 -27.52 -58.74
C ALA A 101 22.04 -28.86 -58.17
N ARG A 102 20.74 -29.14 -58.24
CA ARG A 102 20.13 -30.37 -57.69
C ARG A 102 20.82 -31.66 -58.17
N SER A 103 21.15 -31.72 -59.47
CA SER A 103 21.93 -32.82 -60.08
C SER A 103 23.35 -32.97 -59.50
N MET A 104 23.99 -31.89 -59.05
CA MET A 104 25.32 -31.92 -58.43
C MET A 104 25.25 -32.36 -56.97
N VAL A 105 24.17 -32.02 -56.26
CA VAL A 105 23.90 -32.50 -54.90
C VAL A 105 23.68 -34.02 -54.91
N ASP A 106 22.90 -34.53 -55.87
CA ASP A 106 22.66 -35.97 -56.03
C ASP A 106 23.97 -36.73 -56.34
N LYS A 107 24.76 -36.26 -57.31
CA LYS A 107 26.07 -36.84 -57.65
C LYS A 107 27.07 -36.79 -56.48
N ARG A 108 27.04 -35.73 -55.66
CA ARG A 108 27.88 -35.62 -54.46
C ARG A 108 27.45 -36.60 -53.37
N SER A 109 26.15 -36.85 -53.25
CA SER A 109 25.60 -37.87 -52.34
C SER A 109 25.98 -39.28 -52.81
N GLU A 110 25.89 -39.56 -54.11
CA GLU A 110 26.31 -40.83 -54.71
C GLU A 110 27.81 -41.07 -54.52
N ALA A 111 28.67 -40.09 -54.84
CA ALA A 111 30.11 -40.17 -54.60
C ALA A 111 30.44 -40.33 -53.11
N HIS A 112 29.64 -39.74 -52.22
CA HIS A 112 29.79 -39.93 -50.77
C HIS A 112 29.45 -41.37 -50.36
N GLN A 113 28.38 -41.95 -50.91
CA GLN A 113 28.00 -43.33 -50.65
C GLN A 113 29.01 -44.33 -51.23
N GLU A 114 29.53 -44.07 -52.43
CA GLU A 114 30.58 -44.88 -53.06
C GLU A 114 31.88 -44.84 -52.24
N ALA A 115 32.29 -43.66 -51.75
CA ALA A 115 33.46 -43.54 -50.87
C ALA A 115 33.28 -44.34 -49.56
N GLN A 116 32.08 -44.30 -48.98
CA GLN A 116 31.77 -45.10 -47.78
C GLN A 116 31.83 -46.60 -48.07
N ASN A 117 31.34 -47.04 -49.23
CA ASN A 117 31.37 -48.44 -49.63
C ASN A 117 32.81 -48.92 -49.86
N VAL A 118 33.63 -48.18 -50.62
CA VAL A 118 35.05 -48.52 -50.83
C VAL A 118 35.83 -48.52 -49.51
N ALA A 119 35.57 -47.56 -48.61
CA ALA A 119 36.18 -47.56 -47.28
C ALA A 119 35.80 -48.79 -46.45
N LYS A 120 34.58 -49.30 -46.60
CA LYS A 120 34.13 -50.55 -45.96
C LYS A 120 34.84 -51.76 -46.56
N ASP A 121 35.01 -51.79 -47.89
CA ASP A 121 35.73 -52.87 -48.58
C ASP A 121 37.21 -52.90 -48.22
N ILE A 122 37.88 -51.73 -48.12
CA ILE A 122 39.25 -51.59 -47.60
C ILE A 122 39.36 -52.18 -46.19
N ARG A 123 38.42 -51.87 -45.30
CA ARG A 123 38.41 -52.43 -43.94
C ARG A 123 38.24 -53.94 -43.92
N ASN A 124 37.36 -54.47 -44.77
CA ASN A 124 37.13 -55.91 -44.90
C ASN A 124 38.37 -56.60 -45.47
N SER A 125 38.98 -56.06 -46.52
CA SER A 125 40.22 -56.54 -47.13
C SER A 125 41.38 -56.54 -46.14
N THR A 126 41.56 -55.45 -45.39
CA THR A 126 42.57 -55.36 -44.31
C THR A 126 42.36 -56.44 -43.25
N HIS A 127 41.11 -56.73 -42.89
CA HIS A 127 40.77 -57.78 -41.94
C HIS A 127 41.08 -59.18 -42.49
N VAL A 128 40.76 -59.44 -43.75
CA VAL A 128 41.08 -60.71 -44.43
C VAL A 128 42.59 -60.89 -44.52
N PHE A 129 43.33 -59.87 -44.95
CA PHE A 129 44.80 -59.88 -44.99
C PHE A 129 45.41 -60.20 -43.63
N ALA A 130 45.01 -59.46 -42.59
CA ALA A 130 45.52 -59.68 -41.23
C ALA A 130 45.19 -61.08 -40.70
N ARG A 131 44.03 -61.64 -41.08
CA ARG A 131 43.65 -63.01 -40.73
C ARG A 131 44.50 -64.03 -41.48
N THR A 132 44.67 -63.90 -42.80
CA THR A 132 45.47 -64.82 -43.63
C THR A 132 46.91 -64.86 -43.18
N VAL A 133 47.52 -63.69 -42.90
CA VAL A 133 48.89 -63.61 -42.38
C VAL A 133 49.01 -64.31 -41.02
N LYS A 134 48.03 -64.15 -40.12
CA LYS A 134 48.03 -64.82 -38.80
C LYS A 134 47.75 -66.32 -38.86
N GLN A 135 46.92 -66.77 -39.78
CA GLN A 135 46.54 -68.17 -39.93
C GLN A 135 47.52 -68.97 -40.79
N ASN A 136 48.55 -68.33 -41.32
CA ASN A 136 49.54 -68.99 -42.16
C ASN A 136 50.34 -70.03 -41.34
N PRO A 137 50.35 -71.31 -41.73
CA PRO A 137 51.08 -72.37 -41.03
C PRO A 137 52.60 -72.18 -40.98
N LEU A 138 53.14 -71.26 -41.80
CA LEU A 138 54.57 -70.95 -41.89
C LEU A 138 54.94 -69.61 -41.22
N THR A 139 54.12 -69.06 -40.33
CA THR A 139 54.57 -67.93 -39.50
C THR A 139 55.63 -68.38 -38.50
N SER A 140 56.55 -67.46 -38.16
CA SER A 140 57.59 -67.70 -37.15
C SER A 140 56.98 -68.19 -35.82
N ASP A 141 55.87 -67.59 -35.38
CA ASP A 141 55.19 -67.98 -34.13
C ASP A 141 54.60 -69.40 -34.21
N ASN A 142 54.00 -69.77 -35.34
CA ASN A 142 53.44 -71.12 -35.52
C ASN A 142 54.57 -72.17 -35.60
N LEU A 143 55.66 -71.89 -36.29
CA LEU A 143 56.83 -72.78 -36.37
C LEU A 143 57.48 -72.95 -35.00
N GLN A 144 57.67 -71.86 -34.25
CA GLN A 144 58.16 -71.91 -32.88
C GLN A 144 57.24 -72.72 -31.97
N LYS A 145 55.92 -72.51 -32.06
CA LYS A 145 54.94 -73.30 -31.30
C LYS A 145 55.04 -74.79 -31.62
N VAL A 146 55.11 -75.17 -32.89
CA VAL A 146 55.22 -76.59 -33.27
C VAL A 146 56.53 -77.20 -32.77
N GLN A 147 57.63 -76.45 -32.81
CA GLN A 147 58.90 -76.89 -32.22
C GLN A 147 58.81 -77.09 -30.70
N MET A 148 58.14 -76.18 -30.00
CA MET A 148 57.91 -76.30 -28.55
C MET A 148 57.00 -77.50 -28.22
N ASP A 149 55.91 -77.68 -28.97
CA ASP A 149 54.98 -78.81 -28.81
C ASP A 149 55.70 -80.15 -29.07
N ARG A 150 56.54 -80.22 -30.11
CA ARG A 150 57.38 -81.37 -30.45
C ARG A 150 58.38 -81.67 -29.32
N ALA A 151 59.12 -80.67 -28.83
CA ALA A 151 60.09 -80.84 -27.76
C ALA A 151 59.43 -81.26 -26.44
N PHE A 152 58.24 -80.72 -26.15
CA PHE A 152 57.43 -81.14 -25.02
C PHE A 152 57.03 -82.62 -25.13
N LEU A 153 56.52 -83.05 -26.30
CA LEU A 153 56.18 -84.45 -26.54
C LEU A 153 57.40 -85.37 -26.43
N GLU A 154 58.53 -85.01 -27.03
CA GLU A 154 59.79 -85.74 -26.92
C GLU A 154 60.18 -85.92 -25.44
N HIS A 155 60.15 -84.85 -24.64
CA HIS A 155 60.51 -84.89 -23.23
C HIS A 155 59.58 -85.79 -22.40
N VAL A 156 58.26 -85.69 -22.61
CA VAL A 156 57.27 -86.50 -21.89
C VAL A 156 57.41 -87.98 -22.28
N LEU A 157 57.56 -88.28 -23.57
CA LEU A 157 57.69 -89.66 -24.05
C LEU A 157 59.02 -90.27 -23.63
N TYR A 158 60.11 -89.50 -23.64
CA TYR A 158 61.41 -89.96 -23.14
C TYR A 158 61.40 -90.23 -21.63
N GLY A 159 60.78 -89.34 -20.83
CA GLY A 159 60.59 -89.57 -19.40
C GLY A 159 59.75 -90.81 -19.12
N THR A 160 58.69 -91.02 -19.90
CA THR A 160 57.83 -92.21 -19.82
C THR A 160 58.56 -93.48 -20.24
N LEU A 161 59.40 -93.41 -21.28
CA LEU A 161 60.25 -94.51 -21.73
C LEU A 161 61.20 -94.98 -20.62
N ILE A 162 61.90 -94.04 -19.97
CA ILE A 162 62.78 -94.35 -18.83
C ILE A 162 62.00 -95.00 -17.69
N GLU A 163 60.83 -94.46 -17.36
CA GLU A 163 59.98 -94.98 -16.28
C GLU A 163 59.49 -96.41 -16.57
N LEU A 164 59.08 -96.68 -17.82
CA LEU A 164 58.65 -97.99 -18.30
C LEU A 164 59.80 -99.01 -18.26
N SER A 165 60.99 -98.63 -18.72
CA SER A 165 62.16 -99.51 -18.74
C SER A 165 62.67 -99.87 -17.33
N ASN A 166 62.58 -98.93 -16.38
CA ASN A 166 63.09 -99.15 -15.02
C ASN A 166 62.09 -99.89 -14.12
N ASN A 167 60.82 -99.46 -14.12
CA ASN A 167 59.85 -99.85 -13.10
C ASN A 167 58.50 -100.31 -13.69
N GLY A 168 58.34 -100.30 -15.03
CA GLY A 168 57.09 -100.66 -15.71
C GLY A 168 55.93 -99.65 -15.52
N GLY A 169 56.21 -98.46 -14.99
CA GLY A 169 55.24 -97.40 -14.72
C GLY A 169 55.19 -96.32 -15.80
N PHE A 170 54.16 -95.48 -15.77
CA PHE A 170 53.94 -94.38 -16.73
C PHE A 170 53.33 -93.12 -16.08
N GLN A 171 53.64 -92.88 -14.81
CA GLN A 171 53.18 -91.74 -14.03
C GLN A 171 53.58 -90.39 -14.65
N THR A 172 54.75 -90.33 -15.29
CA THR A 172 55.25 -89.14 -16.01
C THR A 172 54.25 -88.66 -17.07
N LEU A 173 53.68 -89.60 -17.84
CA LEU A 173 52.66 -89.30 -18.84
C LEU A 173 51.34 -88.86 -18.19
N ILE A 174 50.92 -89.54 -17.12
CA ILE A 174 49.70 -89.20 -16.38
C ILE A 174 49.78 -87.77 -15.84
N ASP A 175 50.88 -87.40 -15.19
CA ASP A 175 51.07 -86.08 -14.61
C ASP A 175 51.19 -85.00 -15.69
N ALA A 176 51.86 -85.28 -16.81
CA ALA A 176 51.92 -84.36 -17.95
C ALA A 176 50.53 -84.09 -18.54
N VAL A 177 49.72 -85.14 -18.76
CA VAL A 177 48.35 -85.01 -19.27
C VAL A 177 47.45 -84.26 -18.29
N ARG A 178 47.56 -84.55 -16.98
CA ARG A 178 46.81 -83.83 -15.94
C ARG A 178 47.17 -82.34 -15.92
N ASN A 179 48.46 -82.02 -15.95
CA ASN A 179 48.93 -80.63 -15.97
C ASN A 179 48.47 -79.87 -17.22
N GLU A 180 48.51 -80.49 -18.41
CA GLU A 180 48.02 -79.86 -19.64
C GLU A 180 46.49 -79.68 -19.64
N LYS A 181 45.73 -80.65 -19.11
CA LYS A 181 44.29 -80.49 -18.88
C LYS A 181 44.00 -79.32 -17.94
N GLU A 182 44.73 -79.18 -16.84
CA GLU A 182 44.58 -78.04 -15.93
C GLU A 182 44.91 -76.70 -16.60
N LYS A 183 46.02 -76.62 -17.33
CA LYS A 183 46.41 -75.41 -18.07
C LYS A 183 45.33 -75.00 -19.06
N LYS A 184 44.79 -75.96 -19.82
CA LYS A 184 43.69 -75.73 -20.77
C LYS A 184 42.44 -75.20 -20.06
N SER A 185 42.04 -75.80 -18.95
CA SER A 185 40.89 -75.34 -18.15
C SER A 185 41.09 -73.93 -17.59
N ARG A 186 42.29 -73.61 -17.08
CA ARG A 186 42.63 -72.24 -16.60
C ARG A 186 42.59 -71.21 -17.71
N LEU A 187 43.08 -71.55 -18.90
CA LEU A 187 43.02 -70.68 -20.08
C LEU A 187 41.56 -70.43 -20.50
N GLN A 188 40.74 -71.48 -20.60
CA GLN A 188 39.32 -71.36 -20.94
C GLN A 188 38.56 -70.48 -19.93
N TYR A 189 38.78 -70.68 -18.63
CA TYR A 189 38.20 -69.83 -17.59
C TYR A 189 38.63 -68.36 -17.74
N THR A 190 39.90 -68.11 -18.05
CA THR A 190 40.42 -66.76 -18.26
C THR A 190 39.78 -66.09 -19.47
N ILE A 191 39.62 -66.82 -20.59
CA ILE A 191 38.95 -66.35 -21.80
C ILE A 191 37.49 -66.00 -21.51
N GLN A 192 36.75 -66.88 -20.84
CA GLN A 192 35.36 -66.64 -20.48
C GLN A 192 35.21 -65.39 -19.59
N LYS A 193 36.07 -65.25 -18.58
CA LYS A 193 36.08 -64.09 -17.68
C LYS A 193 36.40 -62.79 -18.41
N GLU A 194 37.33 -62.81 -19.36
CA GLU A 194 37.63 -61.64 -20.22
C GLU A 194 36.43 -61.28 -21.08
N GLU A 195 35.78 -62.26 -21.73
CA GLU A 195 34.64 -62.02 -22.60
C GLU A 195 33.45 -61.43 -21.81
N GLU A 196 33.15 -61.97 -20.64
CA GLU A 196 32.15 -61.43 -19.72
C GLU A 196 32.52 -60.02 -19.24
N GLY A 197 33.80 -59.78 -18.93
CA GLY A 197 34.33 -58.46 -18.60
C GLY A 197 34.11 -57.46 -19.73
N ARG A 198 34.42 -57.85 -20.97
CA ARG A 198 34.26 -57.03 -22.16
C ARG A 198 32.78 -56.74 -22.46
N LYS A 199 31.88 -57.70 -22.25
CA LYS A 199 30.42 -57.50 -22.34
C LYS A 199 29.94 -56.49 -21.29
N ARG A 200 30.40 -56.62 -20.04
CA ARG A 200 30.09 -55.68 -18.95
C ARG A 200 30.59 -54.26 -19.25
N VAL A 201 31.83 -54.11 -19.70
CA VAL A 201 32.39 -52.81 -20.09
C VAL A 201 31.57 -52.18 -21.20
N LYS A 202 31.23 -52.92 -22.26
CA LYS A 202 30.38 -52.41 -23.35
C LYS A 202 28.99 -51.96 -22.85
N SER A 203 28.37 -52.73 -21.97
CA SER A 203 27.07 -52.39 -21.38
C SER A 203 27.14 -51.12 -20.53
N LEU A 204 28.14 -51.02 -19.65
CA LEU A 204 28.35 -49.85 -18.79
C LEU A 204 28.67 -48.60 -19.62
N THR A 205 29.50 -48.71 -20.65
CA THR A 205 29.79 -47.58 -21.56
C THR A 205 28.52 -47.10 -22.25
N LYS A 206 27.62 -48.01 -22.67
CA LYS A 206 26.34 -47.64 -23.26
C LYS A 206 25.44 -46.90 -22.26
N GLN A 207 25.30 -47.44 -21.04
CA GLN A 207 24.51 -46.81 -19.97
C GLN A 207 25.06 -45.42 -19.62
N LEU A 208 26.38 -45.25 -19.57
CA LEU A 208 27.02 -43.99 -19.26
C LEU A 208 26.69 -42.93 -20.33
N VAL A 209 26.73 -43.31 -21.61
CA VAL A 209 26.33 -42.40 -22.72
C VAL A 209 24.85 -42.03 -22.65
N GLU A 210 23.98 -43.00 -22.33
CA GLU A 210 22.54 -42.79 -22.19
C GLU A 210 22.22 -41.81 -21.04
N VAL A 211 22.78 -42.05 -19.85
CA VAL A 211 22.65 -41.15 -18.69
C VAL A 211 23.19 -39.75 -19.01
N LYS A 212 24.33 -39.64 -19.71
CA LYS A 212 24.85 -38.32 -20.13
C LYS A 212 23.87 -37.58 -21.04
N LYS A 213 23.28 -38.28 -22.00
CA LYS A 213 22.29 -37.69 -22.92
C LYS A 213 21.03 -37.26 -22.18
N GLU A 214 20.51 -38.08 -21.27
CA GLU A 214 19.36 -37.73 -20.43
C GLU A 214 19.63 -36.49 -19.59
N LYS A 215 20.82 -36.43 -18.95
CA LYS A 215 21.21 -35.28 -18.12
C LYS A 215 21.39 -34.01 -18.93
N GLU A 216 21.92 -34.10 -20.14
CA GLU A 216 22.02 -32.95 -21.05
C GLU A 216 20.64 -32.39 -21.41
N VAL A 217 19.67 -33.26 -21.72
CA VAL A 217 18.28 -32.84 -21.98
C VAL A 217 17.66 -32.20 -20.73
N GLU A 218 17.88 -32.77 -19.55
CA GLU A 218 17.38 -32.21 -18.29
C GLU A 218 17.98 -30.82 -18.00
N ILE A 219 19.28 -30.62 -18.28
CA ILE A 219 19.95 -29.32 -18.15
C ILE A 219 19.34 -28.30 -19.12
N GLN A 220 19.09 -28.69 -20.38
CA GLN A 220 18.47 -27.83 -21.38
C GLN A 220 17.07 -27.39 -20.95
N GLN A 221 16.22 -28.32 -20.50
CA GLN A 221 14.88 -28.01 -19.99
C GLN A 221 14.92 -27.07 -18.78
N ARG A 222 15.85 -27.30 -17.84
CA ARG A 222 16.04 -26.40 -16.68
C ARG A 222 16.51 -25.02 -17.12
N ASN A 223 17.40 -24.92 -18.10
CA ASN A 223 17.86 -23.64 -18.63
C ASN A 223 16.74 -22.85 -19.33
N GLU A 224 15.88 -23.52 -20.10
CA GLU A 224 14.69 -22.92 -20.70
C GLU A 224 13.71 -22.41 -19.63
N MET A 225 13.47 -23.20 -18.58
CA MET A 225 12.64 -22.78 -17.44
C MET A 225 13.24 -21.55 -16.73
N ILE A 226 14.56 -21.53 -16.52
CA ILE A 226 15.27 -20.38 -15.95
C ILE A 226 15.11 -19.14 -16.84
N ALA A 227 15.21 -19.28 -18.17
CA ALA A 227 15.01 -18.18 -19.10
C ALA A 227 13.57 -17.63 -19.02
N HIS A 228 12.57 -18.51 -19.09
CA HIS A 228 11.17 -18.13 -18.96
C HIS A 228 10.87 -17.41 -17.63
N LEU A 229 11.38 -17.93 -16.51
CA LEU A 229 11.20 -17.30 -15.19
C LEU A 229 11.92 -15.94 -15.09
N LYS A 230 13.07 -15.77 -15.76
CA LYS A 230 13.76 -14.47 -15.84
C LYS A 230 12.93 -13.45 -16.62
N ASP A 231 12.32 -13.86 -17.73
CA ASP A 231 11.48 -12.99 -18.56
C ASP A 231 10.22 -12.56 -17.78
N GLN A 232 9.54 -13.50 -17.12
CA GLN A 232 8.40 -13.19 -16.25
C GLN A 232 8.77 -12.23 -15.12
N LEU A 233 9.94 -12.43 -14.50
CA LEU A 233 10.42 -11.53 -13.44
C LEU A 233 10.70 -10.12 -13.98
N GLN A 234 11.30 -10.00 -15.16
CA GLN A 234 11.55 -8.70 -15.79
C GLN A 234 10.23 -8.00 -16.16
N GLU A 235 9.27 -8.72 -16.73
CA GLU A 235 7.94 -8.20 -17.05
C GLU A 235 7.22 -7.70 -15.79
N MET A 236 7.18 -8.51 -14.74
CA MET A 236 6.57 -8.13 -13.46
C MET A 236 7.26 -6.90 -12.86
N LYS A 237 8.59 -6.84 -12.87
CA LYS A 237 9.33 -5.66 -12.39
C LYS A 237 8.99 -4.40 -13.19
N ALA A 238 8.88 -4.51 -14.50
CA ALA A 238 8.52 -3.39 -15.36
C ALA A 238 7.08 -2.91 -15.09
N LYS A 239 6.11 -3.85 -15.02
CA LYS A 239 4.71 -3.56 -14.71
C LYS A 239 4.56 -2.90 -13.34
N THR A 240 5.10 -3.50 -12.28
CA THR A 240 5.02 -2.94 -10.92
C THR A 240 5.69 -1.57 -10.81
N ASN A 241 6.79 -1.33 -11.53
CA ASN A 241 7.44 -0.01 -11.54
C ASN A 241 6.54 1.05 -12.21
N MET A 242 5.94 0.72 -13.36
CA MET A 242 5.02 1.60 -14.07
C MET A 242 3.75 1.87 -13.25
N GLU A 243 3.14 0.83 -12.68
CA GLU A 243 1.97 0.94 -11.80
C GLU A 243 2.29 1.78 -10.56
N GLY A 244 3.45 1.56 -9.93
CA GLY A 244 3.90 2.34 -8.79
C GLY A 244 4.04 3.83 -9.13
N LYS A 245 4.62 4.17 -10.28
CA LYS A 245 4.70 5.56 -10.78
C LYS A 245 3.32 6.14 -11.05
N TYR A 246 2.42 5.36 -11.66
CA TYR A 246 1.07 5.79 -11.99
C TYR A 246 0.24 6.07 -10.73
N ILE A 247 0.23 5.14 -9.76
CA ILE A 247 -0.45 5.29 -8.47
C ILE A 247 0.11 6.50 -7.71
N LYS A 248 1.44 6.64 -7.67
CA LYS A 248 2.08 7.82 -7.06
C LYS A 248 1.59 9.11 -7.70
N LYS A 249 1.52 9.15 -9.04
CA LYS A 249 1.05 10.35 -9.74
C LYS A 249 -0.42 10.66 -9.47
N ILE A 250 -1.28 9.64 -9.42
CA ILE A 250 -2.69 9.81 -9.02
C ILE A 250 -2.77 10.39 -7.61
N ALA A 251 -2.03 9.82 -6.66
CA ALA A 251 -2.04 10.29 -5.27
C ALA A 251 -1.55 11.75 -5.17
N GLU A 252 -0.45 12.11 -5.86
CA GLU A 252 0.04 13.48 -5.92
C GLU A 252 -1.00 14.46 -6.49
N VAL A 253 -1.68 14.08 -7.57
CA VAL A 253 -2.73 14.92 -8.18
C VAL A 253 -3.92 15.06 -7.25
N ALA A 254 -4.35 13.98 -6.59
CA ALA A 254 -5.47 14.01 -5.64
C ALA A 254 -5.17 14.91 -4.43
N VAL A 255 -3.95 14.83 -3.89
CA VAL A 255 -3.48 15.71 -2.82
C VAL A 255 -3.42 17.16 -3.31
N ALA A 256 -2.82 17.43 -4.47
CA ALA A 256 -2.72 18.78 -5.01
C ALA A 256 -4.10 19.41 -5.30
N GLN A 257 -5.04 18.63 -5.85
CA GLN A 257 -6.41 19.06 -6.11
C GLN A 257 -7.14 19.37 -4.81
N THR A 258 -7.03 18.49 -3.82
CA THR A 258 -7.65 18.70 -2.51
C THR A 258 -7.08 19.92 -1.81
N GLN A 259 -5.74 20.06 -1.81
CA GLN A 259 -5.05 21.23 -1.27
C GLN A 259 -5.53 22.52 -1.94
N LYS A 260 -5.64 22.55 -3.27
CA LYS A 260 -6.13 23.72 -4.01
C LYS A 260 -7.57 24.07 -3.64
N ARG A 261 -8.46 23.07 -3.54
CA ARG A 261 -9.86 23.27 -3.10
C ARG A 261 -9.93 23.83 -1.69
N CYS A 262 -9.16 23.28 -0.76
CA CYS A 262 -9.07 23.76 0.61
C CYS A 262 -8.57 25.21 0.66
N THR A 263 -7.50 25.53 -0.07
CA THR A 263 -6.96 26.90 -0.13
C THR A 263 -7.95 27.92 -0.72
N ILE A 264 -8.75 27.54 -1.72
CA ILE A 264 -9.80 28.42 -2.26
C ILE A 264 -10.89 28.65 -1.20
N SER A 265 -11.43 27.58 -0.62
CA SER A 265 -12.46 27.68 0.42
C SER A 265 -11.98 28.46 1.65
N GLU A 266 -10.72 28.27 2.05
CA GLU A 266 -10.11 29.02 3.14
C GLU A 266 -10.01 30.52 2.80
N LYS A 267 -9.65 30.88 1.56
CA LYS A 267 -9.65 32.28 1.11
C LYS A 267 -11.06 32.88 1.11
N GLU A 268 -12.06 32.15 0.63
CA GLU A 268 -13.46 32.60 0.64
C GLU A 268 -13.94 32.88 2.07
N ILE A 269 -13.69 31.95 3.01
CA ILE A 269 -14.04 32.14 4.42
C ILE A 269 -13.27 33.31 5.03
N ARG A 270 -11.98 33.48 4.70
CA ARG A 270 -11.19 34.63 5.17
C ARG A 270 -11.76 35.96 4.66
N HIS A 271 -12.16 36.02 3.40
CA HIS A 271 -12.80 37.21 2.83
C HIS A 271 -14.14 37.49 3.52
N GLU A 272 -14.92 36.46 3.82
CA GLU A 272 -16.19 36.61 4.55
C GLU A 272 -15.99 37.07 6.00
N ILE A 273 -14.97 36.54 6.69
CA ILE A 273 -14.60 37.01 8.03
C ILE A 273 -14.23 38.50 7.99
N GLU A 274 -13.43 38.91 7.01
CA GLU A 274 -13.03 40.32 6.89
C GLU A 274 -14.23 41.22 6.59
N ARG A 275 -15.10 40.80 5.65
CA ARG A 275 -16.34 41.51 5.32
C ARG A 275 -17.24 41.69 6.54
N VAL A 276 -17.41 40.64 7.35
CA VAL A 276 -18.24 40.70 8.56
C VAL A 276 -17.59 41.58 9.63
N LYS A 277 -16.26 41.58 9.77
CA LYS A 277 -15.56 42.51 10.66
C LYS A 277 -15.78 43.96 10.26
N ASP A 278 -15.61 44.28 8.98
CA ASP A 278 -15.86 45.63 8.46
C ASP A 278 -17.30 46.09 8.77
N GLN A 279 -18.28 45.18 8.62
CA GLN A 279 -19.67 45.46 8.98
C GLN A 279 -19.88 45.67 10.47
N ILE A 280 -19.22 44.87 11.33
CA ILE A 280 -19.28 45.05 12.79
C ILE A 280 -18.69 46.40 13.18
N ASP A 281 -17.56 46.78 12.61
CA ASP A 281 -16.90 48.06 12.89
C ASP A 281 -17.75 49.25 12.43
N GLU A 282 -18.39 49.14 11.25
CA GLU A 282 -19.31 50.17 10.76
C GLU A 282 -20.57 50.30 11.62
N GLU A 283 -21.22 49.19 11.98
CA GLU A 283 -22.37 49.18 12.89
C GLU A 283 -22.01 49.70 14.28
N ALA A 284 -20.83 49.35 14.80
CA ALA A 284 -20.34 49.86 16.07
C ALA A 284 -20.14 51.38 16.02
N ARG A 285 -19.61 51.92 14.90
CA ARG A 285 -19.45 53.36 14.70
C ARG A 285 -20.81 54.06 14.63
N VAL A 286 -21.73 53.56 13.81
CA VAL A 286 -23.08 54.14 13.65
C VAL A 286 -23.86 54.09 14.97
N ASN A 287 -23.80 52.97 15.69
CA ASN A 287 -24.45 52.85 17.00
C ASN A 287 -23.86 53.84 18.01
N ALA A 288 -22.54 54.02 18.06
CA ALA A 288 -21.91 55.01 18.92
C ALA A 288 -22.36 56.46 18.60
N GLU A 289 -22.49 56.80 17.31
CA GLU A 289 -23.01 58.09 16.86
C GLU A 289 -24.49 58.28 17.25
N ILE A 290 -25.34 57.26 17.05
CA ILE A 290 -26.76 57.27 17.45
C ILE A 290 -26.90 57.41 18.96
N GLU A 291 -26.14 56.62 19.74
CA GLU A 291 -26.14 56.72 21.20
C GLU A 291 -25.73 58.12 21.67
N SER A 292 -24.69 58.70 21.07
CA SER A 292 -24.26 60.08 21.38
C SER A 292 -25.36 61.10 21.07
N PHE A 293 -26.01 60.99 19.91
CA PHE A 293 -27.13 61.85 19.54
C PHE A 293 -28.32 61.71 20.50
N LEU A 294 -28.70 60.48 20.86
CA LEU A 294 -29.81 60.24 21.78
C LEU A 294 -29.48 60.74 23.18
N ARG A 295 -28.24 60.51 23.68
CA ARG A 295 -27.79 61.02 24.98
C ARG A 295 -27.85 62.55 25.03
N THR A 296 -27.31 63.23 24.02
CA THR A 296 -27.34 64.70 23.96
C THR A 296 -28.76 65.25 23.84
N HIS A 297 -29.64 64.60 23.07
CA HIS A 297 -31.04 64.99 22.94
C HIS A 297 -31.82 64.78 24.25
N THR A 298 -31.63 63.64 24.92
CA THR A 298 -32.23 63.34 26.22
C THR A 298 -31.76 64.34 27.27
N GLU A 299 -30.46 64.65 27.33
CA GLU A 299 -29.93 65.67 28.24
C GLU A 299 -30.56 67.05 27.99
N ARG A 300 -30.72 67.44 26.72
CA ARG A 300 -31.40 68.68 26.34
C ARG A 300 -32.86 68.70 26.79
N LEU A 301 -33.59 67.61 26.58
CA LEU A 301 -34.99 67.48 27.04
C LEU A 301 -35.08 67.53 28.56
N GLN A 302 -34.15 66.86 29.26
CA GLN A 302 -34.09 66.86 30.71
C GLN A 302 -33.86 68.28 31.27
N LYS A 303 -32.93 69.04 30.67
CA LYS A 303 -32.73 70.47 30.99
C LYS A 303 -33.97 71.32 30.74
N MET A 304 -34.73 71.03 29.67
CA MET A 304 -36.00 71.72 29.40
C MET A 304 -37.06 71.37 30.44
N VAL A 305 -37.17 70.11 30.83
CA VAL A 305 -38.10 69.66 31.89
C VAL A 305 -37.75 70.34 33.21
N GLU A 306 -36.47 70.34 33.61
CA GLU A 306 -35.99 71.04 34.81
C GLU A 306 -36.34 72.53 34.77
N HIS A 307 -36.09 73.20 33.64
CA HIS A 307 -36.46 74.61 33.46
C HIS A 307 -37.96 74.86 33.61
N TRP A 308 -38.80 74.04 32.98
CA TRP A 308 -40.26 74.19 33.04
C TRP A 308 -40.83 73.83 34.42
N MET A 309 -40.26 72.85 35.10
CA MET A 309 -40.58 72.54 36.49
C MET A 309 -40.25 73.72 37.41
N GLU A 310 -39.03 74.27 37.31
CA GLU A 310 -38.62 75.42 38.12
C GLU A 310 -39.50 76.65 37.84
N LYS A 311 -39.85 76.89 36.57
CA LYS A 311 -40.78 77.97 36.21
C LYS A 311 -42.18 77.72 36.77
N TYR A 312 -42.70 76.51 36.64
CA TYR A 312 -44.01 76.13 37.19
C TYR A 312 -44.05 76.37 38.70
N ASP A 313 -43.04 75.89 39.44
CA ASP A 313 -42.95 76.09 40.88
C ASP A 313 -42.92 77.58 41.25
N LYS A 314 -42.11 78.39 40.55
CA LYS A 314 -42.04 79.85 40.75
C LYS A 314 -43.36 80.55 40.45
N ASP A 315 -44.02 80.21 39.34
CA ASP A 315 -45.29 80.82 38.92
C ASP A 315 -46.42 80.41 39.88
N VAL A 316 -46.44 79.16 40.34
CA VAL A 316 -47.37 78.66 41.36
C VAL A 316 -47.15 79.38 42.68
N GLU A 317 -45.90 79.52 43.14
CA GLU A 317 -45.58 80.29 44.35
C GLU A 317 -46.00 81.76 44.22
N ALA A 318 -45.77 82.40 43.07
CA ALA A 318 -46.17 83.77 42.81
C ALA A 318 -47.69 83.93 42.85
N LYS A 319 -48.43 83.03 42.19
CA LYS A 319 -49.90 83.04 42.21
C LYS A 319 -50.46 82.71 43.58
N GLN A 320 -49.82 81.83 44.34
CA GLN A 320 -50.18 81.54 45.73
C GLN A 320 -49.98 82.79 46.60
N LYS A 321 -48.86 83.52 46.45
CA LYS A 321 -48.62 84.80 47.13
C LYS A 321 -49.66 85.86 46.77
N GLU A 322 -50.00 86.01 45.49
CA GLU A 322 -51.07 86.92 45.03
C GLU A 322 -52.43 86.54 45.65
N LEU A 323 -52.78 85.25 45.64
CA LEU A 323 -54.00 84.75 46.28
C LEU A 323 -54.02 85.04 47.78
N ASP A 324 -52.91 84.87 48.47
CA ASP A 324 -52.82 85.13 49.91
C ASP A 324 -52.92 86.62 50.23
N ILE A 325 -52.35 87.50 49.40
CA ILE A 325 -52.54 88.96 49.48
C ILE A 325 -54.02 89.32 49.26
N LEU A 326 -54.67 88.76 48.23
CA LEU A 326 -56.08 89.01 47.95
C LEU A 326 -56.98 88.49 49.07
N LYS A 327 -56.71 87.30 49.62
CA LYS A 327 -57.40 86.76 50.79
C LYS A 327 -57.24 87.68 52.00
N ALA A 328 -56.03 88.19 52.24
CA ALA A 328 -55.77 89.14 53.33
C ALA A 328 -56.49 90.48 53.11
N SER A 329 -56.53 91.00 51.88
CA SER A 329 -57.30 92.21 51.54
C SER A 329 -58.79 91.99 51.74
N LYS A 330 -59.34 90.87 51.23
CA LYS A 330 -60.74 90.50 51.43
C LYS A 330 -61.09 90.39 52.91
N ALA A 331 -60.22 89.79 53.73
CA ALA A 331 -60.42 89.71 55.17
C ALA A 331 -60.46 91.11 55.81
N LYS A 332 -59.52 92.00 55.45
CA LYS A 332 -59.52 93.40 55.92
C LYS A 332 -60.76 94.18 55.48
N ASP A 333 -61.20 94.02 54.25
CA ASP A 333 -62.41 94.69 53.74
C ASP A 333 -63.66 94.16 54.44
N LEU A 334 -63.70 92.86 54.75
CA LEU A 334 -64.78 92.23 55.51
C LEU A 334 -64.82 92.75 56.95
N ASP A 335 -63.67 92.87 57.62
CA ASP A 335 -63.56 93.48 58.95
C ASP A 335 -64.04 94.94 58.95
N ARG A 336 -63.59 95.74 57.97
CA ARG A 336 -64.03 97.13 57.81
C ARG A 336 -65.53 97.24 57.55
N LEU A 337 -66.10 96.32 56.77
CA LEU A 337 -67.54 96.28 56.54
C LEU A 337 -68.29 95.96 57.83
N GLN A 338 -67.82 94.99 58.61
CA GLN A 338 -68.40 94.66 59.92
C GLN A 338 -68.33 95.85 60.89
N GLU A 339 -67.22 96.60 60.91
CA GLU A 339 -67.09 97.83 61.69
C GLU A 339 -68.10 98.91 61.23
N LEU A 340 -68.21 99.16 59.92
CA LEU A 340 -69.19 100.11 59.38
C LEU A 340 -70.62 99.67 59.71
N THR A 341 -70.96 98.39 59.60
CA THR A 341 -72.28 97.87 59.96
C THR A 341 -72.60 98.15 61.43
N LYS A 342 -71.65 97.95 62.35
CA LYS A 342 -71.81 98.33 63.76
C LYS A 342 -72.03 99.83 63.93
N LEU A 343 -71.22 100.65 63.26
CA LEU A 343 -71.32 102.11 63.32
C LEU A 343 -72.66 102.63 62.77
N TYR A 344 -73.16 102.06 61.68
CA TYR A 344 -74.48 102.41 61.13
C TYR A 344 -75.60 102.02 62.09
N ALA A 345 -75.53 100.85 62.73
CA ALA A 345 -76.49 100.45 63.76
C ALA A 345 -76.49 101.43 64.95
N GLU A 346 -75.30 101.88 65.39
CA GLU A 346 -75.16 102.90 66.43
C GLU A 346 -75.76 104.26 66.01
N TYR A 347 -75.49 104.72 64.79
CA TYR A 347 -76.07 105.98 64.28
C TYR A 347 -77.58 105.91 64.09
N GLU A 348 -78.10 104.77 63.63
CA GLU A 348 -79.55 104.58 63.47
C GLU A 348 -80.25 104.64 64.84
N GLN A 349 -79.64 104.09 65.89
CA GLN A 349 -80.12 104.20 67.26
C GLN A 349 -80.19 105.67 67.74
N VAL A 350 -79.15 106.46 67.49
CA VAL A 350 -79.11 107.90 67.85
C VAL A 350 -80.17 108.71 67.07
N VAL A 351 -80.39 108.41 65.79
CA VAL A 351 -81.40 109.11 64.97
C VAL A 351 -82.81 108.80 65.45
N VAL A 352 -83.08 107.55 65.85
CA VAL A 352 -84.37 107.17 66.44
C VAL A 352 -84.61 107.89 67.75
N GLU A 353 -83.57 108.04 68.59
CA GLU A 353 -83.65 108.79 69.86
C GLU A 353 -83.95 110.29 69.66
N ASP A 354 -83.25 110.99 68.75
CA ASP A 354 -83.50 112.42 68.45
C ASP A 354 -84.91 112.66 67.85
N ARG A 355 -85.42 111.68 67.08
CA ARG A 355 -86.77 111.75 66.50
C ARG A 355 -87.86 111.64 67.57
N ILE A 356 -87.66 110.83 68.60
CA ILE A 356 -88.59 110.70 69.74
C ILE A 356 -88.57 111.98 70.60
N GLU A 357 -87.41 112.59 70.79
CA GLU A 357 -87.25 113.82 71.58
C GLU A 357 -87.87 115.05 70.91
N LYS A 358 -87.72 115.21 69.59
CA LYS A 358 -88.41 116.27 68.83
C LYS A 358 -89.93 116.16 68.86
N GLU A 359 -90.47 114.93 68.80
CA GLU A 359 -91.92 114.71 68.84
C GLU A 359 -92.51 115.07 70.23
N LYS A 360 -91.76 114.79 71.32
CA LYS A 360 -92.13 115.20 72.69
C LYS A 360 -92.11 116.72 72.88
N ALA A 361 -91.14 117.42 72.30
CA ALA A 361 -91.04 118.87 72.39
C ALA A 361 -92.20 119.60 71.68
N ARG A 362 -92.66 119.07 70.52
CA ARG A 362 -93.80 119.65 69.78
C ARG A 362 -95.11 119.63 70.59
N ARG A 363 -95.40 118.52 71.28
CA ARG A 363 -96.63 118.38 72.09
C ARG A 363 -96.68 119.35 73.28
N LYS A 364 -95.54 119.69 73.90
CA LYS A 364 -95.49 120.69 74.97
C LYS A 364 -95.81 122.10 74.47
N ALA A 365 -95.29 122.47 73.31
CA ALA A 365 -95.51 123.79 72.71
C ALA A 365 -96.98 124.03 72.29
N GLU A 366 -97.71 122.99 71.87
CA GLU A 366 -99.14 123.10 71.56
C GLU A 366 -100.00 123.34 72.82
N GLN A 367 -99.69 122.69 73.96
CA GLN A 367 -100.43 122.88 75.21
C GLN A 367 -100.28 124.30 75.77
N GLU A 368 -99.07 124.86 75.75
CA GLU A 368 -98.79 126.23 76.22
C GLU A 368 -99.48 127.30 75.35
N ALA A 369 -99.65 127.03 74.05
CA ALA A 369 -100.35 127.93 73.12
C ALA A 369 -101.87 127.97 73.35
N GLU A 370 -102.48 126.85 73.74
CA GLU A 370 -103.92 126.77 74.05
C GLU A 370 -104.26 127.52 75.36
N GLU A 371 -103.38 127.43 76.37
CA GLU A 371 -103.50 128.14 77.66
C GLU A 371 -103.37 129.67 77.52
N LEU A 372 -102.53 130.14 76.59
CA LEU A 372 -102.38 131.56 76.27
C LEU A 372 -103.65 132.14 75.58
N LYS A 373 -104.33 131.34 74.76
CA LYS A 373 -105.59 131.74 74.10
C LYS A 373 -106.75 131.89 75.09
N ALA A 374 -106.81 131.05 76.12
CA ALA A 374 -107.83 131.13 77.17
C ALA A 374 -107.65 132.38 78.05
N SER A 375 -106.41 132.74 78.38
CA SER A 375 -106.08 133.91 79.21
C SER A 375 -106.33 135.26 78.50
N ILE A 376 -106.15 135.34 77.17
CA ILE A 376 -106.46 136.56 76.38
C ILE A 376 -107.97 136.82 76.29
N LYS A 377 -108.82 135.79 76.21
CA LYS A 377 -110.29 135.94 76.22
C LYS A 377 -110.83 136.43 77.58
N LEU A 378 -110.18 136.02 78.69
CA LEU A 378 -110.52 136.50 80.03
C LEU A 378 -110.14 137.98 80.22
N GLN A 379 -109.00 138.40 79.68
CA GLN A 379 -108.54 139.80 79.74
C GLN A 379 -109.39 140.77 78.91
N SER A 380 -109.97 140.34 77.79
CA SER A 380 -110.79 141.21 76.92
C SER A 380 -112.20 141.42 77.47
N TRP A 381 -112.78 140.45 78.18
CA TRP A 381 -114.07 140.60 78.87
C TRP A 381 -114.01 141.62 80.03
N TRP A 382 -112.97 141.58 80.86
CA TRP A 382 -112.79 142.52 81.98
C TRP A 382 -112.54 143.98 81.51
N ARG A 383 -111.83 144.16 80.40
CA ARG A 383 -111.59 145.48 79.78
C ARG A 383 -112.88 146.15 79.25
N GLY A 384 -113.89 145.38 78.84
CA GLY A 384 -115.19 145.91 78.39
C GLY A 384 -116.15 146.33 79.53
N VAL A 385 -116.00 145.73 80.71
CA VAL A 385 -116.76 146.10 81.93
C VAL A 385 -116.23 147.41 82.52
N MET A 386 -114.92 147.63 82.46
CA MET A 386 -114.26 148.84 82.97
C MET A 386 -114.65 150.15 82.25
N VAL A 387 -115.12 150.09 81.00
CA VAL A 387 -115.49 151.28 80.20
C VAL A 387 -116.95 151.73 80.43
N ARG A 388 -117.85 150.85 80.89
CA ARG A 388 -119.29 151.17 81.06
C ARG A 388 -119.66 151.75 82.45
N GLN A 389 -118.71 151.79 83.40
CA GLN A 389 -118.94 152.18 84.80
C GLN A 389 -118.08 153.38 85.28
N ALA A 390 -117.46 154.13 84.36
CA ALA A 390 -116.79 155.42 84.61
C ALA A 390 -115.88 155.52 85.86
N LEU A 391 -114.98 154.55 86.06
CA LEU A 391 -113.94 154.58 87.10
C LEU A 391 -112.54 154.42 86.48
N GLY A 392 -111.76 155.51 86.48
CA GLY A 392 -110.29 155.47 86.39
C GLY A 392 -109.63 156.02 85.11
N PRO A 393 -108.39 156.55 85.18
CA PRO A 393 -107.91 157.62 84.32
C PRO A 393 -107.22 157.16 83.02
N TYR A 394 -107.52 157.85 81.92
CA TYR A 394 -106.81 157.75 80.65
C TYR A 394 -105.57 158.66 80.64
N SER A 395 -104.37 158.05 80.58
CA SER A 395 -103.11 158.79 80.48
C SER A 395 -102.27 158.40 79.24
N LYS A 396 -101.61 159.42 78.70
CA LYS A 396 -101.04 159.59 77.36
C LYS A 396 -99.61 159.02 77.21
N LYS A 397 -99.32 158.56 75.99
CA LYS A 397 -98.10 158.78 75.16
C LYS A 397 -96.70 158.71 75.80
N LYS A 398 -95.82 157.88 75.22
CA LYS A 398 -94.57 158.24 74.48
C LYS A 398 -93.88 156.94 74.00
N LYS A 399 -93.60 156.75 72.69
CA LYS A 399 -92.42 157.21 71.90
C LYS A 399 -91.08 156.73 72.48
N LYS A 400 -90.02 156.39 71.73
CA LYS A 400 -89.69 156.11 70.30
C LYS A 400 -88.14 156.01 70.31
N LYS A 401 -87.56 155.31 69.32
CA LYS A 401 -86.14 155.29 68.87
C LYS A 401 -85.20 154.38 69.68
N GLY A 402 -84.33 153.56 69.07
CA GLY A 402 -84.07 153.32 67.64
C GLY A 402 -82.61 152.87 67.39
N LYS A 403 -82.37 152.38 66.15
CA LYS A 403 -81.08 152.36 65.40
C LYS A 403 -79.99 151.38 65.91
N LYS A 404 -79.14 150.71 65.10
CA LYS A 404 -78.77 150.78 63.66
C LYS A 404 -77.80 149.62 63.31
N GLY A 405 -77.79 149.17 62.05
CA GLY A 405 -76.67 148.46 61.36
C GLY A 405 -76.91 146.95 61.15
N LYS A 406 -77.12 146.36 59.96
CA LYS A 406 -76.66 146.57 58.57
C LYS A 406 -75.14 146.40 58.39
N LYS A 407 -74.68 145.26 57.84
CA LYS A 407 -74.28 145.05 56.42
C LYS A 407 -73.25 143.90 56.24
N SER A 408 -73.49 143.05 55.23
CA SER A 408 -72.58 142.36 54.27
C SER A 408 -71.54 141.30 54.66
N GLY A 409 -71.54 140.20 53.87
CA GLY A 409 -70.41 139.30 53.55
C GLY A 409 -70.75 137.82 53.81
N LYS A 410 -71.24 136.99 52.87
CA LYS A 410 -70.70 136.44 51.60
C LYS A 410 -69.56 135.40 51.81
N GLY A 411 -69.86 134.13 51.45
CA GLY A 411 -68.92 133.01 51.20
C GLY A 411 -68.66 132.12 52.42
N LYS A 412 -68.61 130.78 52.37
CA LYS A 412 -68.49 129.82 51.26
C LYS A 412 -68.89 128.42 51.80
N LYS A 413 -69.44 127.60 50.90
CA LYS A 413 -69.66 126.13 50.90
C LYS A 413 -68.94 125.33 52.01
N GLY A 414 -69.51 124.31 52.63
CA GLY A 414 -70.59 123.41 52.25
C GLY A 414 -70.24 122.07 52.89
N LYS A 415 -71.07 121.63 53.85
CA LYS A 415 -71.07 120.27 54.40
C LYS A 415 -72.25 119.56 53.75
N LYS A 416 -71.94 118.58 52.91
CA LYS A 416 -72.74 117.38 52.69
C LYS A 416 -71.77 116.25 52.43
#